data_AF-A0A7C1MKM1-F1
#
_entry.id   AF-A0A7C1MKM1-F1
#
_cell.length_a   1.000
_cell.length_b   1.000
_cell.length_c   1.000
_cell.angle_alpha   90.00
_cell.angle_beta   90.00
_cell.angle_gamma   90.00
#
_symmetry.space_group_name_H-M   'P 1'
#
loop_
_entity.id
_entity.type
_entity.pdbx_description
1 polymer ?
#
loop_
_entity_poly.entity_id
_entity_poly.type
_entity_poly.pdbx_seq_one_letter_code
_entity_poly.pdbx_strand_id
1 'polypeptide(L)'
;MLGKIATGLIAGWLLIYLLNMGPLLSILFIAFSCLLIISLDQYKIWLLLLIAANLSKFMYDIGSFTFRPSHFIFLFLVFGWFIALARGNVKIHKVPVLYPLILFVGVNALSSFMYSPEKNTSYQGVILIGLYIGMYIMTVLVISEYPDKHKSIIKIFLAFALAQAIYALMAFFLHYLGIEIGGLTSSPRGFTLPRLEGGLQESDLFGGYEVGMVMIFIALLTGKNTGFRGFFAIIGTIIVLIAVALGFARGSWVGFAVGLVILAFLQKPKKAIFNSRAITFSLILVLTLIVLTLPIASSLTSGATNQLVLRAEKIFEFNAGSGISRTEVQKFAFERWKEKPLLGNGTMSIPKKFRSGTWIFSSFLQALHDTGIVGLFILIWIKLAIIIT
;
A
#
# COMPACT_ATOMS: atom_id res chain seq x y z
N MET A 1 1.04 -26.22 28.96
CA MET A 1 0.41 -25.85 27.67
C MET A 1 -0.51 -24.64 27.82
N LEU A 2 -1.41 -24.64 28.82
CA LEU A 2 -2.30 -23.50 29.15
C LEU A 2 -1.57 -22.16 29.42
N GLY A 3 -0.42 -22.17 30.09
CA GLY A 3 0.35 -20.94 30.35
C GLY A 3 0.96 -20.27 29.11
N LYS A 4 1.21 -21.01 28.02
CA LYS A 4 1.70 -20.46 26.74
C LYS A 4 0.56 -19.85 25.92
N ILE A 5 -0.65 -20.38 26.07
CA ILE A 5 -1.86 -19.84 25.45
C ILE A 5 -2.30 -18.57 26.20
N ALA A 6 -2.21 -18.56 27.53
CA ALA A 6 -2.50 -17.38 28.35
C ALA A 6 -1.51 -16.24 28.09
N THR A 7 -0.21 -16.52 27.93
CA THR A 7 0.79 -15.49 27.57
C THR A 7 0.62 -14.99 26.14
N GLY A 8 0.23 -15.85 25.19
CA GLY A 8 -0.13 -15.43 23.83
C GLY A 8 -1.40 -14.56 23.77
N LEU A 9 -2.42 -14.89 24.57
CA LEU A 9 -3.65 -14.10 24.69
C LEU A 9 -3.41 -12.78 25.42
N ILE A 10 -2.58 -12.75 26.46
CA ILE A 10 -2.19 -11.53 27.17
C ILE A 10 -1.31 -10.65 26.29
N ALA A 11 -0.36 -11.20 25.53
CA ALA A 11 0.45 -10.46 24.57
C ALA A 11 -0.39 -9.94 23.40
N GLY A 12 -1.34 -10.74 22.90
CA GLY A 12 -2.32 -10.33 21.89
C GLY A 12 -3.24 -9.22 22.43
N TRP A 13 -3.72 -9.35 23.66
CA TRP A 13 -4.56 -8.35 24.33
C TRP A 13 -3.79 -7.06 24.63
N LEU A 14 -2.53 -7.15 25.06
CA LEU A 14 -1.63 -6.00 25.17
C LEU A 14 -1.37 -5.36 23.81
N LEU A 15 -1.16 -6.14 22.74
CA LEU A 15 -1.02 -5.61 21.39
C LEU A 15 -2.28 -4.87 20.93
N ILE A 16 -3.47 -5.41 21.24
CA ILE A 16 -4.79 -4.83 20.93
C ILE A 16 -5.04 -3.55 21.76
N TYR A 17 -4.69 -3.55 23.04
CA TYR A 17 -4.83 -2.40 23.92
C TYR A 17 -3.81 -1.29 23.57
N LEU A 18 -2.60 -1.68 23.16
CA LEU A 18 -1.57 -0.78 22.62
C LEU A 18 -2.00 -0.14 21.30
N LEU A 19 -2.71 -0.86 20.43
CA LEU A 19 -3.28 -0.33 19.19
C LEU A 19 -4.42 0.68 19.41
N ASN A 20 -5.07 0.66 20.59
CA ASN A 20 -6.15 1.58 20.96
C ASN A 20 -5.65 2.88 21.63
N MET A 21 -4.37 2.99 22.01
CA MET A 21 -3.81 4.19 22.62
C MET A 21 -2.91 4.95 21.65
N GLY A 22 -3.54 5.69 20.72
CA GLY A 22 -2.87 6.51 19.71
C GLY A 22 -1.62 7.28 20.22
N PRO A 23 -1.65 7.96 21.38
CA PRO A 23 -0.47 8.68 21.90
C PRO A 23 0.61 7.77 22.48
N LEU A 24 0.23 6.69 23.20
CA LEU A 24 1.18 5.80 23.87
C LEU A 24 1.95 4.94 22.85
N LEU A 25 1.30 4.48 21.79
CA LEU A 25 1.96 3.76 20.69
C LEU A 25 2.93 4.69 19.95
N SER A 26 2.58 5.97 19.81
CA SER A 26 3.47 7.00 19.25
C SER A 26 4.71 7.19 20.12
N ILE A 27 4.53 7.29 21.44
CA ILE A 27 5.62 7.44 22.40
C ILE A 27 6.51 6.19 22.44
N LEU A 28 5.93 4.99 22.42
CA LEU A 28 6.67 3.73 22.41
C LEU A 28 7.38 3.50 21.06
N PHE A 29 6.77 3.90 19.95
CA PHE A 29 7.39 3.87 18.64
C PHE A 29 8.54 4.88 18.54
N ILE A 30 8.38 6.09 19.10
CA ILE A 30 9.44 7.09 19.22
C ILE A 30 10.56 6.56 20.12
N ALA A 31 10.24 5.99 21.28
CA ALA A 31 11.23 5.41 22.20
C ALA A 31 11.99 4.22 21.59
N PHE A 32 11.29 3.34 20.86
CA PHE A 32 11.88 2.22 20.12
C PHE A 32 12.73 2.70 18.94
N SER A 33 12.28 3.75 18.24
CA SER A 33 13.07 4.42 17.21
C SER A 33 14.34 5.03 17.82
N CYS A 34 14.25 5.71 18.97
CA CYS A 34 15.38 6.24 19.74
C CYS A 34 16.38 5.15 20.15
N LEU A 35 15.90 3.98 20.59
CA LEU A 35 16.76 2.84 20.94
C LEU A 35 17.47 2.24 19.71
N LEU A 36 16.80 2.19 18.56
CA LEU A 36 17.41 1.73 17.31
C LEU A 36 18.36 2.77 16.70
N ILE A 37 18.12 4.06 16.93
CA ILE A 37 19.02 5.17 16.59
C ILE A 37 20.36 5.05 17.33
N ILE A 38 20.36 4.64 18.60
CA ILE A 38 21.60 4.39 19.37
C ILE A 38 22.46 3.30 18.71
N SER A 39 21.84 2.33 18.02
CA SER A 39 22.57 1.27 17.34
C SER A 39 23.23 1.68 16.01
N LEU A 40 22.81 2.82 15.41
CA LEU A 40 23.25 3.32 14.09
C LEU A 40 23.22 2.29 12.95
N ASP A 41 22.49 1.18 13.11
CA ASP A 41 22.36 0.11 12.12
C ASP A 41 21.34 0.51 11.04
N GLN A 42 21.84 0.91 9.88
CA GLN A 42 21.04 1.44 8.78
C GLN A 42 19.99 0.45 8.28
N TYR A 43 20.34 -0.84 8.25
CA TYR A 43 19.43 -1.89 7.83
C TYR A 43 18.24 -2.01 8.78
N LYS A 44 18.47 -1.98 10.10
CA LYS A 44 17.39 -2.04 11.09
C LYS A 44 16.49 -0.82 11.04
N ILE A 45 17.06 0.39 10.92
CA ILE A 45 16.27 1.62 10.80
C ILE A 45 15.42 1.59 9.52
N TRP A 46 15.98 1.10 8.41
CA TRP A 46 15.24 0.93 7.16
C TRP A 46 14.12 -0.12 7.27
N LEU A 47 14.33 -1.22 8.00
CA LEU A 47 13.25 -2.18 8.28
C LEU A 47 12.11 -1.55 9.10
N LEU A 48 12.41 -0.63 10.02
CA LEU A 48 11.37 0.14 10.70
C LEU A 48 10.66 1.09 9.75
N LEU A 49 11.39 1.76 8.84
CA LEU A 49 10.78 2.64 7.84
C LEU A 49 9.76 1.87 7.01
N LEU A 50 10.12 0.64 6.63
CA LEU A 50 9.25 -0.27 5.91
C LEU A 50 7.97 -0.61 6.70
N ILE A 51 8.11 -0.97 7.97
CA ILE A 51 6.96 -1.23 8.86
C ILE A 51 6.09 0.02 8.98
N ALA A 52 6.72 1.18 9.23
CA ALA A 52 6.05 2.46 9.40
C ALA A 52 5.30 2.93 8.14
N ALA A 53 5.82 2.61 6.95
CA ALA A 53 5.17 2.92 5.68
C ALA A 53 3.82 2.19 5.52
N ASN A 54 3.65 1.05 6.18
CA ASN A 54 2.41 0.27 6.18
C ASN A 54 1.47 0.61 7.34
N LEU A 55 1.79 1.64 8.13
CA LEU A 55 0.97 2.17 9.22
C LEU A 55 0.41 3.55 8.85
N SER A 56 -0.08 3.69 7.63
CA SER A 56 -0.48 4.99 7.08
C SER A 56 -1.76 5.55 7.72
N LYS A 57 -2.51 4.77 8.51
CA LYS A 57 -3.67 5.25 9.27
C LYS A 57 -3.27 6.24 10.36
N PHE A 58 -2.08 6.05 10.93
CA PHE A 58 -1.57 6.91 11.99
C PHE A 58 -0.99 8.17 11.36
N MET A 59 -1.71 9.27 11.50
CA MET A 59 -1.31 10.57 11.00
C MET A 59 -1.34 11.60 12.13
N TYR A 60 -0.41 12.55 12.08
CA TYR A 60 -0.31 13.64 13.04
C TYR A 60 -0.32 14.95 12.27
N ASP A 61 -1.33 15.78 12.54
CA ASP A 61 -1.40 17.11 11.98
C ASP A 61 -0.60 18.08 12.86
N ILE A 62 0.46 18.66 12.31
CA ILE A 62 1.29 19.67 12.96
C ILE A 62 1.17 20.95 12.12
N GLY A 63 0.36 21.89 12.59
CA GLY A 63 0.01 23.09 11.84
C GLY A 63 -0.72 22.73 10.55
N SER A 64 -0.18 23.15 9.40
CA SER A 64 -0.76 22.85 8.08
C SER A 64 -0.25 21.55 7.46
N PHE A 65 0.61 20.78 8.13
CA PHE A 65 1.27 19.59 7.58
C PHE A 65 0.78 18.32 8.28
N THR A 66 0.50 17.30 7.48
CA THR A 66 0.16 15.96 7.97
C THR A 66 1.38 15.05 7.90
N PHE A 67 1.86 14.60 9.06
CA PHE A 67 3.01 13.72 9.18
C PHE A 67 2.58 12.27 9.43
N ARG A 68 3.33 11.33 8.85
CA ARG A 68 3.18 9.88 9.08
C ARG A 68 4.39 9.35 9.85
N PRO A 69 4.26 8.24 10.60
CA PRO A 69 5.38 7.56 11.25
C PRO A 69 6.58 7.34 10.32
N SER A 70 6.33 7.01 9.05
CA SER A 70 7.38 6.83 8.04
C SER A 70 8.19 8.10 7.77
N HIS A 71 7.60 9.29 7.86
CA HIS A 71 8.33 10.55 7.65
C HIS A 71 9.39 10.76 8.75
N PHE A 72 9.04 10.48 10.00
CA PHE A 72 9.98 10.60 11.13
C PHE A 72 11.12 9.58 11.02
N ILE A 73 10.80 8.30 10.77
CA ILE A 73 11.84 7.28 10.61
C ILE A 73 12.75 7.58 9.43
N PHE A 74 12.20 8.10 8.34
CA PHE A 74 13.00 8.49 7.18
C PHE A 74 14.05 9.55 7.51
N LEU A 75 13.69 10.57 8.29
CA LEU A 75 14.66 11.59 8.73
C LEU A 75 15.80 10.96 9.55
N PHE A 76 15.47 10.02 10.44
CA PHE A 76 16.48 9.29 11.22
C PHE A 76 17.37 8.39 10.35
N LEU A 77 16.78 7.74 9.33
CA LEU A 77 17.53 6.92 8.38
C LEU A 77 18.52 7.78 7.59
N VAL A 78 18.08 8.94 7.09
CA VAL A 78 18.95 9.87 6.37
C VAL A 78 20.09 10.35 7.27
N PHE A 79 19.78 10.79 8.49
CA PHE A 79 20.78 11.26 9.45
C PHE A 79 21.78 10.16 9.84
N GLY A 80 21.29 8.98 10.18
CA GLY A 80 22.12 7.82 10.52
C GLY A 80 23.03 7.42 9.36
N TRP A 81 22.51 7.43 8.13
CA TRP A 81 23.27 7.09 6.94
C TRP A 81 24.36 8.12 6.65
N PHE A 82 24.09 9.42 6.81
CA PHE A 82 25.12 10.47 6.68
C PHE A 82 26.25 10.32 7.71
N ILE A 83 25.93 9.98 8.96
CA ILE A 83 26.97 9.67 9.98
C ILE A 83 27.77 8.45 9.56
N ALA A 84 27.10 7.38 9.12
CA ALA A 84 27.77 6.17 8.66
C ALA A 84 28.68 6.45 7.45
N LEU A 85 28.25 7.31 6.53
CA LEU A 85 29.03 7.73 5.36
C LEU A 85 30.26 8.52 5.79
N ALA A 86 30.10 9.50 6.70
CA ALA A 86 31.21 10.30 7.22
C ALA A 86 32.24 9.45 7.97
N ARG A 87 31.82 8.33 8.57
CA ARG A 87 32.70 7.34 9.21
C ARG A 87 33.31 6.31 8.25
N GLY A 88 32.93 6.33 6.97
CA GLY A 88 33.39 5.36 5.97
C GLY A 88 32.76 3.96 6.11
N ASN A 89 31.68 3.82 6.88
CA ASN A 89 31.01 2.54 7.14
C ASN A 89 30.06 2.11 6.02
N VAL A 90 29.65 3.04 5.15
CA VAL A 90 28.75 2.80 4.01
C VAL A 90 29.31 3.51 2.77
N LYS A 91 28.89 3.04 1.60
CA LYS A 91 29.31 3.63 0.31
C LYS A 91 28.15 4.26 -0.44
N ILE A 92 28.46 5.25 -1.28
CA ILE A 92 27.50 5.81 -2.22
C ILE A 92 27.36 4.84 -3.38
N HIS A 93 26.17 4.25 -3.50
CA HIS A 93 25.82 3.37 -4.60
C HIS A 93 25.09 4.12 -5.70
N LYS A 94 25.18 3.63 -6.94
CA LYS A 94 24.43 4.19 -8.07
C LYS A 94 22.95 3.89 -7.86
N VAL A 95 22.12 4.93 -7.83
CA VAL A 95 20.67 4.80 -7.73
C VAL A 95 20.05 4.72 -9.12
N PRO A 96 19.33 3.64 -9.47
CA PRO A 96 18.61 3.56 -10.74
C PRO A 96 17.62 4.71 -10.86
N VAL A 97 17.44 5.23 -12.08
CA VAL A 97 16.35 6.19 -12.39
C VAL A 97 16.44 7.51 -11.59
N LEU A 98 17.59 7.81 -10.95
CA LEU A 98 17.77 9.00 -10.12
C LEU A 98 17.50 10.31 -10.86
N TYR A 99 18.09 10.47 -12.06
CA TYR A 99 17.95 11.69 -12.85
C TYR A 99 16.50 12.02 -13.21
N PRO A 100 15.73 11.11 -13.85
CA PRO A 100 14.34 11.42 -14.16
C PRO A 100 13.47 11.60 -12.91
N LEU A 101 13.78 10.98 -11.76
CA LEU A 101 13.10 11.25 -10.49
C LEU A 101 13.35 12.68 -10.00
N ILE A 102 14.60 13.16 -10.03
CA ILE A 102 14.93 14.54 -9.65
C ILE A 102 14.26 15.53 -10.60
N LEU A 103 14.30 15.27 -11.92
CA LEU A 103 13.61 16.09 -12.91
C LEU A 103 12.09 16.12 -12.66
N PHE A 104 11.50 15.01 -12.23
CA PHE A 104 10.08 14.94 -11.92
C PHE A 104 9.71 15.81 -10.71
N VAL A 105 10.54 15.82 -9.64
CA VAL A 105 10.36 16.76 -8.53
C VAL A 105 10.53 18.20 -9.00
N GLY A 106 11.56 18.46 -9.82
CA GLY A 106 11.84 19.78 -10.36
C GLY A 106 10.68 20.36 -11.17
N VAL A 107 10.08 19.58 -12.07
CA VAL A 107 8.92 20.04 -12.86
C VAL A 107 7.67 20.22 -12.00
N ASN A 108 7.46 19.38 -10.98
CA ASN A 108 6.39 19.57 -9.99
C ASN A 108 6.58 20.89 -9.21
N ALA A 109 7.81 21.16 -8.76
CA ALA A 109 8.14 22.41 -8.08
C ALA A 109 7.94 23.64 -8.99
N LEU A 110 8.45 23.58 -10.22
CA LEU A 110 8.35 24.66 -11.20
C LEU A 110 6.88 24.96 -11.55
N SER A 111 6.10 23.92 -11.85
CA SER A 111 4.68 24.06 -12.13
C SER A 111 3.92 24.66 -10.95
N SER A 112 4.18 24.15 -9.74
CA SER A 112 3.55 24.64 -8.52
C SER A 112 3.86 26.11 -8.23
N PHE A 113 5.11 26.52 -8.45
CA PHE A 113 5.55 27.92 -8.28
C PHE A 113 4.87 28.88 -9.27
N MET A 114 4.79 28.48 -10.54
CA MET A 114 4.31 29.31 -11.64
C MET A 114 2.78 29.38 -11.73
N TYR A 115 2.09 28.27 -11.45
CA TYR A 115 0.72 28.08 -11.92
C TYR A 115 -0.29 27.65 -10.87
N SER A 116 0.15 27.25 -9.67
CA SER A 116 -0.76 26.76 -8.64
C SER A 116 -1.64 27.86 -8.06
N PRO A 117 -2.98 27.69 -8.07
CA PRO A 117 -3.90 28.61 -7.39
C PRO A 117 -3.71 28.61 -5.87
N GLU A 118 -3.37 27.45 -5.29
CA GLU A 118 -3.20 27.26 -3.84
C GLU A 118 -1.75 26.86 -3.54
N LYS A 119 -0.84 27.85 -3.51
CA LYS A 119 0.61 27.63 -3.39
C LYS A 119 0.99 26.77 -2.17
N ASN A 120 0.38 26.99 -1.01
CA ASN A 120 0.71 26.24 0.21
C ASN A 120 0.43 24.73 0.05
N THR A 121 -0.78 24.35 -0.35
CA THR A 121 -1.15 22.94 -0.60
C THR A 121 -0.25 22.32 -1.68
N SER A 122 0.08 23.10 -2.71
CA SER A 122 0.91 22.65 -3.82
C SER A 122 2.35 22.36 -3.39
N TYR A 123 2.96 23.27 -2.63
CA TYR A 123 4.30 23.08 -2.08
C TYR A 123 4.37 21.90 -1.10
N GLN A 124 3.33 21.71 -0.28
CA GLN A 124 3.22 20.51 0.55
C GLN A 124 3.21 19.23 -0.29
N GLY A 125 2.47 19.22 -1.41
CA GLY A 125 2.47 18.13 -2.36
C GLY A 125 3.85 17.87 -2.98
N VAL A 126 4.57 18.92 -3.38
CA VAL A 126 5.95 18.81 -3.91
C VAL A 126 6.90 18.23 -2.87
N ILE A 127 6.84 18.73 -1.63
CA ILE A 127 7.65 18.22 -0.51
C ILE A 127 7.34 16.74 -0.27
N LEU A 128 6.05 16.36 -0.28
CA LEU A 128 5.64 14.98 -0.08
C LEU A 128 6.16 14.04 -1.19
N ILE A 129 6.10 14.46 -2.46
CA ILE A 129 6.71 13.72 -3.57
C ILE A 129 8.21 13.58 -3.36
N GLY A 130 8.89 14.67 -2.98
CA GLY A 130 10.32 14.66 -2.67
C GLY A 130 10.68 13.70 -1.53
N LEU A 131 9.87 13.65 -0.47
CA LEU A 131 10.05 12.71 0.65
C LEU A 131 9.94 11.25 0.18
N TYR A 132 8.93 10.91 -0.63
CA TYR A 132 8.79 9.54 -1.13
C TYR A 132 9.91 9.14 -2.10
N ILE A 133 10.40 10.07 -2.92
CA ILE A 133 11.58 9.83 -3.77
C ILE A 133 12.84 9.67 -2.91
N GLY A 134 12.99 10.45 -1.84
CA GLY A 134 14.05 10.28 -0.85
C GLY A 134 14.00 8.89 -0.19
N MET A 135 12.81 8.42 0.20
CA MET A 135 12.65 7.07 0.75
C MET A 135 13.04 5.98 -0.25
N TYR A 136 12.72 6.16 -1.54
CA TYR A 136 13.18 5.26 -2.60
C TYR A 136 14.71 5.25 -2.72
N ILE A 137 15.36 6.42 -2.78
CA ILE A 137 16.81 6.57 -2.84
C ILE A 137 17.47 5.84 -1.67
N MET A 138 17.01 6.11 -0.44
CA MET A 138 17.53 5.47 0.77
C MET A 138 17.31 3.96 0.76
N THR A 139 16.18 3.50 0.24
CA THR A 139 15.90 2.06 0.09
C THR A 139 16.92 1.40 -0.84
N VAL A 140 17.23 2.02 -1.98
CA VAL A 140 18.25 1.50 -2.89
C VAL A 140 19.62 1.49 -2.21
N LEU A 141 20.03 2.59 -1.59
CA LEU A 141 21.34 2.70 -0.93
C LEU A 141 21.52 1.65 0.17
N VAL A 142 20.52 1.45 1.02
CA VAL A 142 20.57 0.46 2.11
C VAL A 142 20.56 -0.96 1.54
N ILE A 143 19.69 -1.29 0.59
CA ILE A 143 19.62 -2.64 0.03
C ILE A 143 20.92 -3.00 -0.71
N SER A 144 21.52 -2.04 -1.43
CA SER A 144 22.80 -2.24 -2.12
C SER A 144 23.96 -2.55 -1.17
N GLU A 145 23.94 -2.02 0.05
CA GLU A 145 24.94 -2.33 1.08
C GLU A 145 24.74 -3.74 1.69
N TYR A 146 23.51 -4.29 1.64
CA TYR A 146 23.16 -5.57 2.26
C TYR A 146 22.54 -6.58 1.28
N PRO A 147 23.25 -7.00 0.21
CA PRO A 147 22.70 -7.89 -0.82
C PRO A 147 22.27 -9.26 -0.27
N ASP A 148 22.91 -9.78 0.77
CA ASP A 148 22.54 -11.09 1.33
C ASP A 148 21.23 -11.08 2.12
N LYS A 149 20.67 -9.90 2.40
CA LYS A 149 19.49 -9.75 3.26
C LYS A 149 18.16 -9.84 2.51
N HIS A 150 18.13 -9.96 1.19
CA HIS A 150 16.88 -10.05 0.40
C HIS A 150 15.87 -11.07 0.94
N LYS A 151 16.36 -12.25 1.38
CA LYS A 151 15.50 -13.29 1.96
C LYS A 151 14.82 -12.84 3.26
N SER A 152 15.53 -12.09 4.10
CA SER A 152 15.03 -11.56 5.36
C SER A 152 14.02 -10.45 5.14
N ILE A 153 14.28 -9.56 4.16
CA ILE A 153 13.36 -8.50 3.74
C ILE A 153 12.02 -9.10 3.34
N ILE A 154 12.02 -10.09 2.45
CA ILE A 154 10.80 -10.78 2.01
C ILE A 154 10.07 -11.44 3.20
N LYS A 155 10.80 -12.05 4.16
CA LYS A 155 10.17 -12.64 5.36
C LYS A 155 9.43 -11.58 6.18
N ILE A 156 10.06 -10.43 6.39
CA ILE A 156 9.49 -9.35 7.20
C ILE A 156 8.27 -8.77 6.52
N PHE A 157 8.33 -8.51 5.21
CA PHE A 157 7.18 -8.07 4.42
C PHE A 157 6.00 -9.04 4.55
N LEU A 158 6.23 -10.34 4.34
CA LEU A 158 5.18 -11.35 4.41
C LEU A 158 4.64 -11.55 5.83
N ALA A 159 5.49 -11.49 6.85
CA ALA A 159 5.07 -11.55 8.24
C ALA A 159 4.22 -10.33 8.61
N PHE A 160 4.58 -9.15 8.11
CA PHE A 160 3.82 -7.93 8.36
C PHE A 160 2.48 -7.93 7.63
N ALA A 161 2.44 -8.40 6.38
CA ALA A 161 1.19 -8.63 5.66
C ALA A 161 0.26 -9.59 6.40
N LEU A 162 0.80 -10.70 6.90
CA LEU A 162 0.04 -11.63 7.71
C LEU A 162 -0.50 -10.98 8.99
N ALA A 163 0.32 -10.17 9.67
CA ALA A 163 -0.11 -9.44 10.86
C ALA A 163 -1.22 -8.41 10.55
N GLN A 164 -1.13 -7.70 9.42
CA GLN A 164 -2.14 -6.76 8.93
C GLN A 164 -3.47 -7.47 8.64
N ALA A 165 -3.41 -8.58 7.90
CA ALA A 165 -4.59 -9.40 7.62
C ALA A 165 -5.24 -9.93 8.90
N ILE A 166 -4.45 -10.48 9.84
CA ILE A 166 -4.97 -10.96 11.14
C ILE A 166 -5.61 -9.81 11.92
N TYR A 167 -4.97 -8.64 12.00
CA TYR A 167 -5.50 -7.48 12.69
C TYR A 167 -6.84 -7.02 12.09
N ALA A 168 -6.92 -6.91 10.77
CA ALA A 168 -8.16 -6.50 10.08
C ALA A 168 -9.29 -7.53 10.27
N LEU A 169 -8.99 -8.83 10.16
CA LEU A 169 -9.97 -9.89 10.39
C LEU A 169 -10.45 -9.92 11.84
N MET A 170 -9.53 -9.78 12.80
CA MET A 170 -9.87 -9.70 14.22
C MET A 170 -10.75 -8.48 14.51
N ALA A 171 -10.42 -7.31 13.94
CA ALA A 171 -11.26 -6.12 14.05
C ALA A 171 -12.67 -6.35 13.50
N PHE A 172 -12.79 -7.05 12.37
CA PHE A 172 -14.08 -7.43 11.79
C PHE A 172 -14.90 -8.31 12.73
N PHE A 173 -14.31 -9.37 13.29
CA PHE A 173 -15.03 -10.25 14.23
C PHE A 173 -15.41 -9.54 15.54
N LEU A 174 -14.50 -8.74 16.09
CA LEU A 174 -14.75 -7.98 17.33
C LEU A 174 -15.84 -6.92 17.15
N HIS A 175 -15.94 -6.30 15.97
CA HIS A 175 -17.02 -5.37 15.67
C HIS A 175 -18.41 -6.01 15.80
N TYR A 176 -18.58 -7.27 15.36
CA TYR A 176 -19.83 -8.01 15.56
C TYR A 176 -20.09 -8.41 17.02
N LEU A 177 -19.06 -8.41 17.86
CA LEU A 177 -19.18 -8.57 19.32
C LEU A 177 -19.38 -7.22 20.04
N GLY A 178 -19.50 -6.11 19.30
CA GLY A 178 -19.66 -4.76 19.87
C GLY A 178 -18.36 -4.13 20.39
N ILE A 179 -17.20 -4.69 20.06
CA ILE A 179 -15.88 -4.19 20.49
C ILE A 179 -15.18 -3.52 19.30
N GLU A 180 -14.90 -2.22 19.43
CA GLU A 180 -14.18 -1.45 18.41
C GLU A 180 -12.69 -1.33 18.78
N ILE A 181 -11.82 -1.82 17.89
CA ILE A 181 -10.35 -1.81 18.06
C ILE A 181 -9.62 -1.09 16.91
N GLY A 182 -10.35 -0.28 16.14
CA GLY A 182 -9.88 0.26 14.87
C GLY A 182 -9.80 -0.80 13.76
N GLY A 183 -9.11 -0.51 12.65
CA GLY A 183 -8.88 -1.48 11.58
C GLY A 183 -10.01 -1.66 10.55
N LEU A 184 -11.13 -0.98 10.73
CA LEU A 184 -12.27 -0.97 9.81
C LEU A 184 -12.57 0.46 9.34
N THR A 185 -13.03 0.60 8.09
CA THR A 185 -13.63 1.83 7.58
C THR A 185 -15.14 1.72 7.60
N SER A 186 -15.82 2.75 8.11
CA SER A 186 -17.28 2.89 8.00
C SER A 186 -17.67 2.99 6.52
N SER A 187 -18.61 2.16 6.09
CA SER A 187 -18.96 2.06 4.67
C SER A 187 -19.53 3.37 4.14
N PRO A 188 -19.06 3.92 3.00
CA PRO A 188 -19.68 5.08 2.40
C PRO A 188 -21.12 4.75 1.98
N ARG A 189 -22.09 5.52 2.51
CA ARG A 189 -23.51 5.64 2.11
C ARG A 189 -24.10 4.41 1.38
N GLY A 190 -24.88 3.60 2.12
CA GLY A 190 -25.77 2.58 1.56
C GLY A 190 -25.25 1.14 1.61
N PHE A 191 -24.08 0.91 2.18
CA PHE A 191 -23.56 -0.43 2.48
C PHE A 191 -23.64 -0.68 3.98
N THR A 192 -24.31 -1.76 4.38
CA THR A 192 -24.47 -2.15 5.79
C THR A 192 -23.26 -2.85 6.39
N LEU A 193 -22.22 -3.12 5.58
CA LEU A 193 -21.05 -3.90 5.98
C LEU A 193 -19.80 -3.02 6.14
N PRO A 194 -19.05 -3.15 7.25
CA PRO A 194 -17.76 -2.50 7.43
C PRO A 194 -16.75 -3.09 6.44
N ARG A 195 -15.77 -2.26 6.02
CA ARG A 195 -14.68 -2.69 5.13
C ARG A 195 -13.38 -2.80 5.88
N LEU A 196 -12.55 -3.78 5.50
CA LEU A 196 -11.24 -4.01 6.09
C LEU A 196 -10.23 -2.95 5.66
N GLU A 197 -9.52 -2.37 6.62
CA GLU A 197 -8.52 -1.32 6.40
C GLU A 197 -7.18 -1.64 7.08
N GLY A 198 -7.21 -2.41 8.17
CA GLY A 198 -6.02 -2.72 8.96
C GLY A 198 -5.35 -1.43 9.48
N GLY A 199 -4.02 -1.38 9.38
CA GLY A 199 -3.22 -0.19 9.71
C GLY A 199 -3.03 0.80 8.56
N LEU A 200 -3.68 0.57 7.41
CA LEU A 200 -3.63 1.48 6.26
C LEU A 200 -4.74 2.53 6.36
N GLN A 201 -4.71 3.54 5.49
CA GLN A 201 -5.62 4.69 5.55
C GLN A 201 -6.99 4.41 4.91
N GLU A 202 -7.04 3.45 3.98
CA GLU A 202 -8.23 3.17 3.18
C GLU A 202 -8.33 1.70 2.83
N SER A 203 -9.57 1.19 2.78
CA SER A 203 -9.85 -0.21 2.43
C SER A 203 -9.37 -0.62 1.02
N ASP A 204 -9.39 0.31 0.06
CA ASP A 204 -8.87 0.08 -1.29
C ASP A 204 -7.33 -0.09 -1.27
N LEU A 205 -6.61 0.67 -0.44
CA LEU A 205 -5.15 0.53 -0.26
C LEU A 205 -4.81 -0.80 0.41
N PHE A 206 -5.57 -1.17 1.43
CA PHE A 206 -5.44 -2.46 2.12
C PHE A 206 -5.61 -3.63 1.16
N GLY A 207 -6.70 -3.65 0.38
CA GLY A 207 -6.93 -4.71 -0.59
C GLY A 207 -5.82 -4.79 -1.65
N GLY A 208 -5.33 -3.66 -2.16
CA GLY A 208 -4.25 -3.64 -3.14
C GLY A 208 -2.92 -4.18 -2.58
N TYR A 209 -2.60 -3.78 -1.34
CA TYR A 209 -1.42 -4.28 -0.62
C TYR A 209 -1.49 -5.80 -0.40
N GLU A 210 -2.60 -6.30 0.16
CA GLU A 210 -2.77 -7.72 0.45
C GLU A 210 -2.77 -8.59 -0.82
N VAL A 211 -3.30 -8.08 -1.94
CA VAL A 211 -3.21 -8.76 -3.24
C VAL A 211 -1.76 -8.92 -3.70
N GLY A 212 -0.93 -7.88 -3.55
CA GLY A 212 0.50 -8.00 -3.83
C GLY A 212 1.18 -9.06 -2.96
N MET A 213 0.82 -9.12 -1.68
CA MET A 213 1.43 -10.05 -0.71
C MET A 213 1.00 -11.50 -0.94
N VAL A 214 -0.26 -11.76 -1.24
CA VAL A 214 -0.72 -13.11 -1.59
C VAL A 214 -0.08 -13.61 -2.88
N MET A 215 0.19 -12.75 -3.87
CA MET A 215 0.95 -13.14 -5.07
C MET A 215 2.35 -13.63 -4.72
N ILE A 216 3.03 -12.99 -3.77
CA ILE A 216 4.36 -13.43 -3.30
C ILE A 216 4.23 -14.77 -2.54
N PHE A 217 3.21 -14.94 -1.69
CA PHE A 217 2.97 -16.23 -1.03
C PHE A 217 2.72 -17.37 -2.04
N ILE A 218 1.90 -17.13 -3.07
CA ILE A 218 1.63 -18.10 -4.15
C ILE A 218 2.91 -18.41 -4.94
N ALA A 219 3.74 -17.39 -5.24
CA ALA A 219 5.02 -17.59 -5.90
C ALA A 219 5.97 -18.46 -5.07
N LEU A 220 5.97 -18.32 -3.73
CA LEU A 220 6.75 -19.18 -2.84
C LEU A 220 6.26 -20.63 -2.82
N LEU A 221 4.94 -20.86 -2.94
CA LEU A 221 4.36 -22.22 -2.98
C LEU A 221 4.61 -22.93 -4.31
N THR A 222 4.70 -22.18 -5.41
CA THR A 222 4.90 -22.73 -6.75
C THR A 222 6.39 -22.90 -7.14
N GLY A 223 7.31 -22.35 -6.34
CA GLY A 223 8.75 -22.43 -6.58
C GLY A 223 9.36 -23.83 -6.35
N LYS A 224 10.42 -24.17 -7.11
CA LYS A 224 11.06 -25.52 -7.09
C LYS A 224 11.92 -25.82 -5.86
N ASN A 225 12.29 -24.84 -5.03
CA ASN A 225 13.27 -25.02 -3.95
C ASN A 225 12.73 -24.43 -2.64
N THR A 226 11.77 -25.12 -2.02
CA THR A 226 11.03 -24.63 -0.83
C THR A 226 11.69 -25.03 0.49
N GLY A 227 13.00 -24.83 0.61
CA GLY A 227 13.67 -24.87 1.91
C GLY A 227 13.11 -23.75 2.81
N PHE A 228 12.35 -24.14 3.86
CA PHE A 228 11.82 -23.34 4.97
C PHE A 228 10.33 -22.86 4.92
N ARG A 229 9.52 -23.07 3.86
CA ARG A 229 8.34 -22.18 3.65
C ARG A 229 7.00 -22.76 3.17
N GLY A 230 6.78 -24.08 3.17
CA GLY A 230 5.48 -24.63 2.75
C GLY A 230 4.32 -24.20 3.67
N PHE A 231 4.43 -24.52 4.97
CA PHE A 231 3.34 -24.26 5.93
C PHE A 231 3.07 -22.77 6.16
N PHE A 232 4.13 -21.96 6.36
CA PHE A 232 3.98 -20.50 6.50
C PHE A 232 3.36 -19.86 5.26
N ALA A 233 3.74 -20.30 4.05
CA ALA A 233 3.15 -19.76 2.83
C ALA A 233 1.72 -20.25 2.60
N ILE A 234 1.36 -21.47 3.01
CA ILE A 234 -0.04 -21.95 2.98
C ILE A 234 -0.91 -21.11 3.92
N ILE A 235 -0.52 -21.00 5.20
CA ILE A 235 -1.26 -20.21 6.19
C ILE A 235 -1.35 -18.76 5.74
N GLY A 236 -0.22 -18.17 5.32
CA GLY A 236 -0.17 -16.81 4.82
C GLY A 236 -1.12 -16.58 3.65
N THR A 237 -1.11 -17.51 2.67
CA THR A 237 -2.04 -17.47 1.54
C THR A 237 -3.48 -17.48 2.01
N ILE A 238 -3.87 -18.43 2.87
CA ILE A 238 -5.26 -18.58 3.31
C ILE A 238 -5.74 -17.34 4.05
N ILE A 239 -4.99 -16.86 5.04
CA ILE A 239 -5.40 -15.74 5.89
C ILE A 239 -5.50 -14.45 5.07
N VAL A 240 -4.48 -14.16 4.26
CA VAL A 240 -4.48 -12.95 3.41
C VAL A 240 -5.61 -13.02 2.39
N LEU A 241 -5.87 -14.20 1.82
CA LEU A 241 -6.95 -14.36 0.85
C LEU A 241 -8.33 -14.13 1.45
N ILE A 242 -8.57 -14.61 2.67
CA ILE A 242 -9.79 -14.31 3.43
C ILE A 242 -9.92 -12.80 3.64
N ALA A 243 -8.82 -12.13 4.01
CA ALA A 243 -8.83 -10.67 4.17
C ALA A 243 -9.11 -9.93 2.85
N VAL A 244 -8.55 -10.36 1.72
CA VAL A 244 -8.85 -9.79 0.39
C VAL A 244 -10.32 -10.01 0.00
N ALA A 245 -10.87 -11.18 0.32
CA ALA A 245 -12.27 -11.51 0.07
C ALA A 245 -13.22 -10.59 0.85
N LEU A 246 -12.93 -10.39 2.13
CA LEU A 246 -13.74 -9.57 3.05
C LEU A 246 -13.47 -8.07 2.95
N GLY A 247 -12.36 -7.66 2.34
CA GLY A 247 -12.04 -6.24 2.13
C GLY A 247 -12.98 -5.54 1.14
N PHE A 248 -13.69 -6.29 0.28
CA PHE A 248 -14.65 -5.78 -0.72
C PHE A 248 -14.09 -4.71 -1.68
N ALA A 249 -12.77 -4.64 -1.84
CA ALA A 249 -12.10 -3.72 -2.75
C ALA A 249 -12.11 -4.30 -4.17
N ARG A 250 -13.04 -3.83 -5.02
CA ARG A 250 -13.23 -4.32 -6.41
C ARG A 250 -11.95 -4.32 -7.24
N GLY A 251 -11.16 -3.24 -7.14
CA GLY A 251 -9.88 -3.12 -7.86
C GLY A 251 -8.87 -4.20 -7.47
N SER A 252 -8.90 -4.63 -6.21
CA SER A 252 -8.03 -5.67 -5.68
C SER A 252 -8.37 -7.04 -6.28
N TRP A 253 -9.66 -7.37 -6.46
CA TRP A 253 -10.07 -8.63 -7.10
C TRP A 253 -9.67 -8.69 -8.57
N VAL A 254 -9.82 -7.58 -9.30
CA VAL A 254 -9.34 -7.49 -10.70
C VAL A 254 -7.81 -7.63 -10.74
N GLY A 255 -7.09 -6.91 -9.88
CA GLY A 255 -5.63 -7.02 -9.77
C GLY A 255 -5.17 -8.44 -9.39
N PHE A 256 -5.93 -9.12 -8.53
CA PHE A 256 -5.68 -10.50 -8.13
C PHE A 256 -5.84 -11.45 -9.31
N ALA A 257 -6.94 -11.35 -10.06
CA ALA A 257 -7.19 -12.16 -11.25
C ALA A 257 -6.11 -11.95 -12.33
N VAL A 258 -5.76 -10.70 -12.62
CA VAL A 258 -4.68 -10.36 -13.56
C VAL A 258 -3.32 -10.88 -13.05
N GLY A 259 -3.05 -10.77 -11.74
CA GLY A 259 -1.84 -11.31 -11.12
C GLY A 259 -1.73 -12.83 -11.26
N LEU A 260 -2.83 -13.56 -11.08
CA LEU A 260 -2.86 -15.01 -11.30
C LEU A 260 -2.59 -15.37 -12.76
N VAL A 261 -3.18 -14.64 -13.71
CA VAL A 261 -2.91 -14.81 -15.15
C VAL A 261 -1.42 -14.62 -15.41
N ILE A 262 -0.84 -13.49 -14.96
CA ILE A 262 0.59 -13.20 -15.08
C ILE A 262 1.44 -14.33 -14.48
N LEU A 263 1.16 -14.77 -13.26
CA LEU A 263 1.90 -15.85 -12.60
C LEU A 263 1.76 -17.20 -13.34
N ALA A 264 0.61 -17.48 -13.93
CA ALA A 264 0.39 -18.69 -14.72
C ALA A 264 1.21 -18.69 -16.02
N PHE A 265 1.40 -17.51 -16.64
CA PHE A 265 2.06 -17.38 -17.95
C PHE A 265 3.56 -17.00 -17.89
N LEU A 266 4.06 -16.40 -16.80
CA LEU A 266 5.43 -15.85 -16.74
C LEU A 266 6.46 -16.68 -15.94
N GLN A 267 6.16 -17.92 -15.54
CA GLN A 267 7.14 -18.78 -14.86
C GLN A 267 8.14 -19.44 -15.84
N LYS A 268 9.13 -18.64 -16.27
CA LYS A 268 10.35 -18.94 -17.05
C LYS A 268 10.24 -19.27 -18.55
N PRO A 269 11.25 -18.84 -19.35
CA PRO A 269 11.13 -18.60 -20.78
C PRO A 269 11.68 -19.74 -21.67
N LYS A 270 11.93 -20.95 -21.13
CA LYS A 270 12.82 -21.91 -21.84
C LYS A 270 12.35 -23.35 -22.08
N LYS A 271 11.14 -23.81 -21.73
CA LYS A 271 10.54 -25.03 -22.35
C LYS A 271 9.14 -25.48 -21.90
N ALA A 272 8.42 -24.74 -21.08
CA ALA A 272 6.99 -25.03 -20.86
C ALA A 272 6.26 -23.73 -20.54
N ILE A 273 5.32 -23.36 -21.40
CA ILE A 273 4.47 -22.17 -21.26
C ILE A 273 3.51 -22.32 -20.05
N PHE A 274 3.31 -23.55 -19.58
CA PHE A 274 2.31 -23.89 -18.58
C PHE A 274 2.93 -24.59 -17.36
N ASN A 275 2.80 -23.97 -16.18
CA ASN A 275 2.97 -24.67 -14.91
C ASN A 275 1.59 -25.17 -14.46
N SER A 276 1.26 -26.44 -14.79
CA SER A 276 -0.03 -27.05 -14.43
C SER A 276 -0.33 -26.94 -12.93
N ARG A 277 0.69 -27.01 -12.06
CA ARG A 277 0.52 -26.83 -10.61
C ARG A 277 0.11 -25.42 -10.23
N ALA A 278 0.68 -24.40 -10.89
CA ALA A 278 0.28 -23.01 -10.66
C ALA A 278 -1.16 -22.75 -11.12
N ILE A 279 -1.58 -23.36 -12.24
CA ILE A 279 -2.94 -23.24 -12.77
C ILE A 279 -3.95 -23.96 -11.87
N THR A 280 -3.67 -25.21 -11.48
CA THR A 280 -4.53 -25.95 -10.54
C THR A 280 -4.63 -25.22 -9.20
N PHE A 281 -3.52 -24.72 -8.66
CA PHE A 281 -3.53 -23.96 -7.42
C PHE A 281 -4.31 -22.63 -7.55
N SER A 282 -4.14 -21.92 -8.67
CA SER A 282 -4.89 -20.70 -8.97
C SER A 282 -6.39 -20.97 -9.09
N LEU A 283 -6.79 -22.05 -9.75
CA LEU A 283 -8.19 -22.48 -9.88
C LEU A 283 -8.79 -22.86 -8.52
N ILE A 284 -8.10 -23.65 -7.71
CA ILE A 284 -8.53 -23.99 -6.34
C ILE A 284 -8.73 -22.72 -5.52
N LEU A 285 -7.83 -21.75 -5.67
CA LEU A 285 -7.82 -20.55 -4.87
C LEU A 285 -8.93 -19.57 -5.31
N VAL A 286 -9.19 -19.45 -6.61
CA VAL A 286 -10.36 -18.75 -7.16
C VAL A 286 -11.66 -19.41 -6.70
N LEU A 287 -11.76 -20.73 -6.77
CA LEU A 287 -12.92 -21.47 -6.26
C LEU A 287 -13.11 -21.27 -4.76
N THR A 288 -12.02 -21.26 -3.99
CA THR A 288 -12.05 -21.01 -2.55
C THR A 288 -12.54 -19.59 -2.24
N LEU A 289 -12.08 -18.57 -2.98
CA LEU A 289 -12.59 -17.21 -2.87
C LEU A 289 -14.10 -17.11 -3.14
N ILE A 290 -14.56 -17.78 -4.19
CA ILE A 290 -16.00 -17.84 -4.54
C ILE A 290 -16.78 -18.51 -3.41
N VAL A 291 -16.33 -19.67 -2.93
CA VAL A 291 -16.99 -20.42 -1.84
C VAL A 291 -16.96 -19.67 -0.51
N LEU A 292 -15.93 -18.89 -0.19
CA LEU A 292 -15.86 -18.12 1.06
C LEU A 292 -16.74 -16.86 1.03
N THR A 293 -16.94 -16.27 -0.15
CA THR A 293 -17.75 -15.05 -0.29
C THR A 293 -19.25 -15.34 -0.44
N LEU A 294 -19.63 -16.52 -0.96
CA LEU A 294 -21.03 -16.92 -1.17
C LEU A 294 -21.86 -17.05 0.13
N PRO A 295 -21.42 -17.76 1.19
CA PRO A 295 -22.19 -17.94 2.42
C PRO A 295 -22.35 -16.66 3.24
N ILE A 296 -21.33 -15.80 3.22
CA ILE A 296 -21.38 -14.49 3.93
C ILE A 296 -22.39 -13.57 3.23
N ALA A 297 -22.48 -13.68 1.90
CA ALA A 297 -23.48 -12.96 1.14
C ALA A 297 -24.89 -13.56 1.29
N SER A 298 -25.05 -14.82 1.72
CA SER A 298 -26.33 -15.51 1.91
C SER A 298 -26.80 -15.66 3.37
N SER A 299 -25.93 -15.46 4.37
CA SER A 299 -26.27 -15.55 5.80
C SER A 299 -26.72 -14.21 6.38
N LEU A 300 -26.38 -13.11 5.71
CA LEU A 300 -26.82 -11.75 6.04
C LEU A 300 -28.20 -11.41 5.44
N THR A 301 -28.91 -12.42 4.94
CA THR A 301 -30.11 -12.27 4.13
C THR A 301 -31.30 -13.03 4.71
N SER A 302 -31.78 -12.59 5.87
CA SER A 302 -33.23 -12.62 6.13
C SER A 302 -33.89 -11.58 5.19
N GLY A 303 -34.00 -11.94 3.90
CA GLY A 303 -34.76 -11.18 2.89
C GLY A 303 -34.04 -10.80 1.59
N ALA A 304 -32.98 -11.50 1.15
CA ALA A 304 -32.19 -11.06 0.00
C ALA A 304 -31.75 -12.17 -0.97
N THR A 305 -32.56 -12.36 -2.01
CA THR A 305 -32.08 -12.79 -3.34
C THR A 305 -31.50 -11.63 -4.16
N ASN A 306 -31.73 -10.36 -3.75
CA ASN A 306 -31.35 -9.20 -4.57
C ASN A 306 -29.96 -8.61 -4.31
N GLN A 307 -29.29 -8.81 -3.16
CA GLN A 307 -28.03 -8.08 -2.91
C GLN A 307 -26.80 -8.64 -3.65
N LEU A 308 -26.73 -9.94 -3.90
CA LEU A 308 -25.63 -10.53 -4.70
C LEU A 308 -25.73 -10.14 -6.17
N VAL A 309 -26.94 -10.18 -6.74
CA VAL A 309 -27.23 -9.71 -8.10
C VAL A 309 -26.95 -8.21 -8.21
N LEU A 310 -27.49 -7.39 -7.29
CA LEU A 310 -27.20 -5.95 -7.24
C LEU A 310 -25.70 -5.64 -7.05
N ARG A 311 -24.90 -6.55 -6.47
CA ARG A 311 -23.45 -6.38 -6.29
C ARG A 311 -22.66 -6.83 -7.51
N ALA A 312 -23.05 -7.94 -8.14
CA ALA A 312 -22.50 -8.36 -9.43
C ALA A 312 -22.80 -7.31 -10.51
N GLU A 313 -24.04 -6.81 -10.55
CA GLU A 313 -24.44 -5.67 -11.38
C GLU A 313 -23.60 -4.44 -11.06
N LYS A 314 -23.45 -4.05 -9.77
CA LYS A 314 -22.60 -2.91 -9.38
C LYS A 314 -21.11 -3.07 -9.70
N ILE A 315 -20.58 -4.29 -9.89
CA ILE A 315 -19.20 -4.47 -10.38
C ILE A 315 -19.09 -4.02 -11.84
N PHE A 316 -20.14 -4.22 -12.64
CA PHE A 316 -20.22 -3.82 -14.05
C PHE A 316 -20.95 -2.49 -14.29
N GLU A 317 -21.58 -1.92 -13.26
CA GLU A 317 -22.31 -0.66 -13.33
C GLU A 317 -21.36 0.54 -13.14
N PHE A 318 -20.78 0.99 -14.25
CA PHE A 318 -19.91 2.18 -14.29
C PHE A 318 -20.64 3.49 -13.91
N ASN A 319 -21.98 3.48 -13.94
CA ASN A 319 -22.85 4.63 -13.69
C ASN A 319 -23.45 4.67 -12.26
N ALA A 320 -22.92 3.92 -11.30
CA ALA A 320 -23.40 3.98 -9.91
C ALA A 320 -22.28 4.22 -8.87
N GLY A 321 -22.59 5.02 -7.84
CA GLY A 321 -21.73 5.24 -6.67
C GLY A 321 -20.45 6.04 -6.95
N SER A 322 -19.30 5.58 -6.41
CA SER A 322 -18.00 6.26 -6.53
C SER A 322 -17.45 6.34 -7.96
N GLY A 323 -18.04 5.61 -8.93
CA GLY A 323 -17.65 5.64 -10.34
C GLY A 323 -17.92 6.99 -11.00
N ILE A 324 -19.12 7.57 -10.78
CA ILE A 324 -19.50 8.88 -11.32
C ILE A 324 -18.61 9.99 -10.75
N SER A 325 -18.37 10.02 -9.43
CA SER A 325 -17.47 11.01 -8.84
C SER A 325 -16.03 10.88 -9.35
N ARG A 326 -15.58 9.66 -9.70
CA ARG A 326 -14.25 9.41 -10.27
C ARG A 326 -14.16 9.90 -11.72
N THR A 327 -15.19 9.69 -12.54
CA THR A 327 -15.20 10.14 -13.93
C THR A 327 -15.33 11.66 -14.04
N GLU A 328 -16.12 12.29 -13.17
CA GLU A 328 -16.22 13.76 -13.08
C GLU A 328 -14.88 14.41 -12.75
N VAL A 329 -14.15 13.88 -11.76
CA VAL A 329 -12.82 14.39 -11.36
C VAL A 329 -11.80 14.21 -12.49
N GLN A 330 -11.83 13.07 -13.19
CA GLN A 330 -10.94 12.83 -14.32
C GLN A 330 -11.26 13.75 -15.51
N LYS A 331 -12.54 13.92 -15.84
CA LYS A 331 -12.99 14.85 -16.89
C LYS A 331 -12.54 16.28 -16.57
N PHE A 332 -12.78 16.72 -15.33
CA PHE A 332 -12.33 18.02 -14.86
C PHE A 332 -10.82 18.19 -14.96
N ALA A 333 -10.03 17.19 -14.50
CA ALA A 333 -8.58 17.25 -14.58
C ALA A 333 -8.09 17.35 -16.04
N PHE A 334 -8.72 16.62 -16.96
CA PHE A 334 -8.38 16.69 -18.38
C PHE A 334 -8.74 18.04 -19.00
N GLU A 335 -9.93 18.58 -18.70
CA GLU A 335 -10.35 19.90 -19.19
C GLU A 335 -9.44 21.01 -18.66
N ARG A 336 -9.10 20.95 -17.37
CA ARG A 336 -8.22 21.93 -16.72
C ARG A 336 -6.77 21.86 -17.19
N TRP A 337 -6.29 20.68 -17.57
CA TRP A 337 -4.97 20.56 -18.20
C TRP A 337 -4.86 21.39 -19.50
N LYS A 338 -5.93 21.47 -20.29
CA LYS A 338 -5.92 22.22 -21.57
C LYS A 338 -5.65 23.71 -21.40
N GLU A 339 -5.92 24.27 -20.21
CA GLU A 339 -5.59 25.67 -19.89
C GLU A 339 -4.07 25.91 -19.86
N LYS A 340 -3.28 24.90 -19.45
CA LYS A 340 -1.83 24.98 -19.26
C LYS A 340 -1.13 23.71 -19.76
N PRO A 341 -1.08 23.47 -21.08
CA PRO A 341 -0.74 22.16 -21.63
C PRO A 341 0.70 21.72 -21.38
N LEU A 342 1.66 22.67 -21.37
CA LEU A 342 3.09 22.35 -21.28
C LEU A 342 3.54 21.97 -19.87
N LEU A 343 3.20 22.79 -18.87
CA LEU A 343 3.68 22.66 -17.49
C LEU A 343 2.58 22.36 -16.48
N GLY A 344 1.30 22.32 -16.87
CA GLY A 344 0.21 21.95 -15.99
C GLY A 344 -0.19 23.05 -14.99
N ASN A 345 -0.96 22.65 -13.99
CA ASN A 345 -1.66 23.56 -13.07
C ASN A 345 -1.02 23.63 -11.67
N GLY A 346 0.07 22.91 -11.42
CA GLY A 346 0.70 22.76 -10.12
C GLY A 346 0.26 21.49 -9.42
N THR A 347 1.14 20.97 -8.56
CA THR A 347 0.93 19.72 -7.82
C THR A 347 -0.28 19.84 -6.89
N MET A 348 -1.15 18.83 -6.86
CA MET A 348 -2.35 18.79 -5.98
C MET A 348 -3.29 20.02 -6.13
N SER A 349 -3.33 20.65 -7.30
CA SER A 349 -4.11 21.88 -7.55
C SER A 349 -5.61 21.66 -7.83
N ILE A 350 -6.17 20.54 -7.37
CA ILE A 350 -7.60 20.24 -7.54
C ILE A 350 -8.42 21.19 -6.64
N PRO A 351 -9.41 21.93 -7.17
CA PRO A 351 -10.16 22.88 -6.38
C PRO A 351 -11.00 22.20 -5.29
N LYS A 352 -11.13 22.88 -4.14
CA LYS A 352 -11.94 22.47 -2.98
C LYS A 352 -13.44 22.26 -3.24
N LYS A 353 -13.93 22.59 -4.44
CA LYS A 353 -15.30 22.23 -4.87
C LYS A 353 -15.50 20.72 -4.92
N PHE A 354 -14.42 19.97 -5.16
CA PHE A 354 -14.38 18.54 -4.91
C PHE A 354 -14.09 18.30 -3.42
N ARG A 355 -14.73 17.29 -2.81
CA ARG A 355 -14.57 16.99 -1.38
C ARG A 355 -13.08 16.96 -1.00
N SER A 356 -12.76 17.44 0.20
CA SER A 356 -11.43 17.29 0.78
C SER A 356 -10.97 15.83 0.67
N GLY A 357 -9.76 15.62 0.16
CA GLY A 357 -9.24 14.27 -0.11
C GLY A 357 -9.68 13.68 -1.46
N THR A 358 -10.16 14.48 -2.42
CA THR A 358 -10.36 13.98 -3.79
C THR A 358 -9.04 14.01 -4.56
N TRP A 359 -8.65 12.91 -5.20
CA TRP A 359 -7.44 12.81 -6.04
C TRP A 359 -7.76 12.36 -7.46
N ILE A 360 -6.80 12.54 -8.38
CA ILE A 360 -6.89 12.02 -9.74
C ILE A 360 -6.47 10.54 -9.72
N PHE A 361 -7.39 9.65 -10.10
CA PHE A 361 -7.22 8.19 -9.98
C PHE A 361 -6.28 7.56 -11.02
N SER A 362 -5.66 8.35 -11.90
CA SER A 362 -4.71 7.90 -12.91
C SER A 362 -3.40 8.66 -12.75
N SER A 363 -2.29 7.96 -12.50
CA SER A 363 -0.96 8.58 -12.38
C SER A 363 -0.54 9.36 -13.63
N PHE A 364 -0.92 8.89 -14.82
CA PHE A 364 -0.64 9.58 -16.08
C PHE A 364 -1.45 10.87 -16.21
N LEU A 365 -2.76 10.81 -15.91
CA LEU A 365 -3.60 12.00 -15.95
C LEU A 365 -3.23 12.99 -14.86
N GLN A 366 -2.82 12.51 -13.68
CA GLN A 366 -2.35 13.37 -12.59
C GLN A 366 -1.05 14.08 -13.00
N ALA A 367 -0.06 13.38 -13.55
CA ALA A 367 1.15 14.01 -14.07
C ALA A 367 0.83 15.02 -15.19
N LEU A 368 -0.08 14.68 -16.10
CA LEU A 368 -0.52 15.58 -17.16
C LEU A 368 -1.19 16.84 -16.59
N HIS A 369 -2.09 16.69 -15.62
CA HIS A 369 -2.77 17.81 -14.96
C HIS A 369 -1.82 18.70 -14.16
N ASP A 370 -0.98 18.09 -13.32
CA ASP A 370 -0.13 18.80 -12.36
C ASP A 370 1.09 19.42 -13.06
N THR A 371 1.67 18.73 -14.03
CA THR A 371 2.98 19.07 -14.63
C THR A 371 2.99 19.16 -16.15
N GLY A 372 1.83 19.02 -16.79
CA GLY A 372 1.68 19.12 -18.24
C GLY A 372 2.33 17.96 -18.99
N ILE A 373 2.48 18.16 -20.30
CA ILE A 373 3.10 17.18 -21.20
C ILE A 373 4.56 16.89 -20.78
N VAL A 374 5.28 17.89 -20.25
CA VAL A 374 6.68 17.74 -19.83
C VAL A 374 6.79 16.70 -18.71
N GLY A 375 6.02 16.87 -17.63
CA GLY A 375 6.06 15.91 -16.53
C GLY A 375 5.46 14.55 -16.86
N LEU A 376 4.49 14.47 -17.79
CA LEU A 376 4.01 13.20 -18.33
C LEU A 376 5.14 12.42 -19.03
N PHE A 377 5.94 13.08 -19.89
CA PHE A 377 7.08 12.43 -20.54
C PHE A 377 8.13 11.95 -19.54
N ILE A 378 8.42 12.76 -18.51
CA ILE A 378 9.34 12.36 -17.44
C ILE A 378 8.79 11.14 -16.70
N LEU A 379 7.49 11.10 -16.37
CA LEU A 379 6.87 9.94 -15.73
C LEU A 379 6.95 8.68 -16.62
N ILE A 380 6.73 8.81 -17.93
CA ILE A 380 6.89 7.71 -18.88
C ILE A 380 8.35 7.23 -18.88
N TRP A 381 9.31 8.16 -18.89
CA TRP A 381 10.73 7.83 -18.81
C TRP A 381 11.07 7.07 -17.52
N ILE A 382 10.55 7.51 -16.36
CA ILE A 382 10.72 6.79 -15.08
C ILE A 382 10.22 5.35 -15.21
N LYS A 383 8.98 5.16 -15.71
CA LYS A 383 8.37 3.83 -15.83
C LYS A 383 9.13 2.93 -16.80
N LEU A 384 9.55 3.44 -17.96
CA LEU A 384 10.34 2.68 -18.92
C LEU A 384 11.72 2.34 -18.37
N ALA A 385 12.37 3.27 -17.68
CA ALA A 385 13.67 3.02 -17.08
C ALA A 385 13.61 1.89 -16.06
N ILE A 386 12.57 1.85 -15.19
CA ILE A 386 12.36 0.76 -14.21
C ILE A 386 12.16 -0.61 -14.88
N ILE A 387 11.56 -0.66 -16.07
CA ILE A 387 11.33 -1.92 -16.79
C ILE A 387 12.62 -2.44 -17.43
N ILE A 388 13.49 -1.53 -17.87
CA ILE A 388 14.72 -1.85 -18.61
C ILE A 388 15.90 -2.17 -17.67
N THR A 389 15.97 -1.52 -16.51
CA THR A 389 17.00 -1.74 -15.48
C THR A 389 16.63 -2.85 -14.52
#